data_AF-Q9ACB1-F1
#
_entry.id   AF-Q9ACB1-F1
#
_cell.length_a   1.000
_cell.length_b   1.000
_cell.length_c   1.000
_cell.angle_alpha   90.00
_cell.angle_beta   90.00
_cell.angle_gamma   90.00
#
_symmetry.space_group_name_H-M   'P 1'
#
loop_
_entity.id
_entity.type
_entity.pdbx_description
1 polymer ?
#
loop_
_entity_poly.entity_id
_entity_poly.type
_entity_poly.pdbx_seq_one_letter_code
_entity_poly.pdbx_strand_id
1 'polypeptide(L)'
;SASFHFVSVITTTGYATEDYSLWGPPAIGIFFLASFLGGCAGSTSGGIKMNRLIILWSLTQANLARLIMPHAVIKIRYGSSEVSGDIAQNVLLYLFLYSASLIIGAVLLASFGLDFVSAFTGSLTALSNVGPG
;
A
#
# COMPACT_ATOMS: atom_id res chain seq x y z
N SER A 1 6.24 20.75 -11.82
CA SER A 1 6.72 20.10 -10.59
C SER A 1 5.80 18.98 -10.10
N ALA A 2 4.46 19.16 -10.09
CA ALA A 2 3.50 18.18 -9.52
C ALA A 2 3.64 16.72 -9.99
N SER A 3 3.79 16.46 -11.29
CA SER A 3 3.90 15.08 -11.80
C SER A 3 5.16 14.35 -11.34
N PHE A 4 6.27 15.08 -11.12
CA PHE A 4 7.52 14.49 -10.64
C PHE A 4 7.39 14.00 -9.20
N HIS A 5 6.78 14.82 -8.33
CA HIS A 5 6.51 14.44 -6.94
C HIS A 5 5.57 13.23 -6.84
N PHE A 6 4.51 13.20 -7.65
CA PHE A 6 3.56 12.08 -7.65
C PHE A 6 4.22 10.77 -8.06
N VAL A 7 5.04 10.80 -9.12
CA VAL A 7 5.79 9.61 -9.56
C VAL A 7 6.78 9.19 -8.48
N SER A 8 7.57 10.11 -7.92
CA SER A 8 8.58 9.83 -6.89
C SER A 8 8.00 9.16 -5.64
N VAL A 9 6.83 9.61 -5.18
CA VAL A 9 6.15 9.05 -4.00
C VAL A 9 5.56 7.66 -4.31
N ILE A 10 4.90 7.49 -5.46
CA ILE A 10 4.35 6.18 -5.87
C ILE A 10 5.46 5.14 -6.11
N THR A 11 6.59 5.56 -6.68
CA THR A 11 7.74 4.66 -6.87
C THR A 11 8.55 4.49 -5.59
N THR A 12 8.10 5.03 -4.46
CA THR A 12 8.76 5.01 -3.14
C THR A 12 10.21 5.47 -3.22
N THR A 13 10.52 6.38 -4.13
CA THR A 13 11.89 6.87 -4.38
C THR A 13 12.26 8.01 -3.43
N GLY A 14 11.27 8.72 -2.88
CA GLY A 14 11.48 9.68 -1.80
C GLY A 14 12.14 11.00 -2.22
N TYR A 15 12.32 11.24 -3.53
CA TYR A 15 12.84 12.52 -4.02
C TYR A 15 11.77 13.61 -3.96
N ALA A 16 12.09 14.68 -3.26
CA ALA A 16 11.30 15.92 -3.19
C ALA A 16 12.14 17.07 -3.76
N THR A 17 11.73 17.64 -4.90
CA THR A 17 12.37 18.83 -5.47
C THR A 17 11.82 20.13 -4.86
N GLU A 18 10.55 20.14 -4.46
CA GLU A 18 9.85 21.20 -3.72
C GLU A 18 9.20 20.63 -2.44
N ASP A 19 9.01 21.50 -1.43
CA ASP A 19 8.37 21.15 -0.16
C ASP A 19 6.84 21.05 -0.33
N TYR A 20 6.34 19.84 -0.57
CA TYR A 20 4.91 19.57 -0.81
C TYR A 20 4.04 19.74 0.44
N SER A 21 4.64 19.98 1.61
CA SER A 21 3.94 20.43 2.82
C SER A 21 3.21 21.77 2.62
N LEU A 22 3.69 22.61 1.68
CA LEU A 22 3.13 23.92 1.37
C LEU A 22 1.90 23.87 0.45
N TRP A 23 1.58 22.71 -0.12
CA TRP A 23 0.50 22.56 -1.12
C TRP A 23 -0.87 22.32 -0.49
N GLY A 24 -0.93 22.41 0.84
CA GLY A 24 -2.15 22.31 1.64
C GLY A 24 -2.53 20.88 2.03
N PRO A 25 -3.48 20.73 2.98
CA PRO A 25 -3.91 19.43 3.50
C PRO A 25 -4.35 18.39 2.46
N PRO A 26 -5.08 18.73 1.37
CA PRO A 26 -5.52 17.72 0.41
C PRO A 26 -4.36 17.11 -0.39
N ALA A 27 -3.31 17.88 -0.69
CA ALA A 27 -2.15 17.39 -1.40
C ALA A 27 -1.38 16.37 -0.54
N ILE A 28 -1.17 16.67 0.74
CA ILE A 28 -0.51 15.78 1.70
C ILE A 28 -1.28 14.46 1.83
N GLY A 29 -2.61 14.50 1.90
CA GLY A 29 -3.44 13.29 1.94
C GLY A 29 -3.32 12.41 0.71
N ILE A 30 -3.20 13.00 -0.49
CA ILE A 30 -3.00 12.25 -1.74
C ILE A 30 -1.61 11.59 -1.76
N PHE A 31 -0.56 12.30 -1.35
CA PHE A 31 0.78 11.73 -1.25
C PHE A 31 0.85 10.62 -0.20
N PHE A 32 0.14 10.78 0.90
CA PHE A 32 0.02 9.75 1.93
C PHE A 32 -0.61 8.46 1.39
N LEU A 33 -1.71 8.57 0.62
CA LEU A 33 -2.32 7.43 -0.06
C LEU A 33 -1.40 6.83 -1.12
N ALA A 34 -0.66 7.67 -1.85
CA ALA A 34 0.31 7.23 -2.84
C ALA A 34 1.46 6.42 -2.21
N SER A 35 1.91 6.75 -1.00
CA SER A 35 2.96 6.01 -0.28
C SER A 35 2.57 4.57 0.10
N PHE A 36 1.27 4.25 0.15
CA PHE A 36 0.80 2.86 0.29
C PHE A 36 0.93 2.07 -1.01
N LEU A 37 0.82 2.74 -2.16
CA LEU A 37 0.89 2.14 -3.48
C LEU A 37 2.35 1.97 -3.88
N GLY A 38 2.86 0.74 -3.82
CA GLY A 38 4.21 0.42 -4.28
C GLY A 38 4.29 0.19 -5.78
N GLY A 39 5.52 0.15 -6.30
CA GLY A 39 5.81 -0.14 -7.70
C GLY A 39 5.46 -1.56 -8.15
N CYS A 40 5.89 -1.89 -9.37
CA CYS A 40 5.65 -3.19 -10.00
C CYS A 40 6.35 -4.35 -9.26
N ALA A 41 5.84 -5.57 -9.44
CA ALA A 41 6.50 -6.79 -8.96
C ALA A 41 7.94 -6.87 -9.49
N GLY A 42 8.91 -7.16 -8.61
CA GLY A 42 10.34 -7.17 -8.95
C GLY A 42 11.07 -5.83 -8.84
N SER A 43 10.37 -4.74 -8.51
CA SER A 43 11.01 -3.44 -8.22
C SER A 43 11.61 -3.36 -6.81
N THR A 44 12.52 -2.40 -6.60
CA THR A 44 13.15 -1.99 -5.33
C THR A 44 12.19 -1.21 -4.41
N SER A 45 10.95 -0.97 -4.84
CA SER A 45 9.95 -0.26 -4.04
C SER A 45 9.47 -1.05 -2.82
N GLY A 46 9.37 -0.39 -1.66
CA GLY A 46 9.03 -1.02 -0.38
C GLY A 46 7.54 -1.09 -0.03
N GLY A 47 6.71 -0.25 -0.65
CA GLY A 47 5.25 -0.22 -0.43
C GLY A 47 4.52 -1.49 -0.90
N ILE A 48 3.19 -1.53 -0.71
CA ILE A 48 2.38 -2.69 -1.13
C ILE A 48 2.48 -2.81 -2.65
N LYS A 49 3.17 -3.85 -3.11
CA LYS A 49 3.44 -4.05 -4.54
C LYS A 49 2.15 -4.14 -5.35
N MET A 50 2.16 -3.51 -6.53
CA MET A 50 1.00 -3.41 -7.42
C MET A 50 0.37 -4.78 -7.77
N ASN A 51 1.18 -5.84 -7.88
CA ASN A 51 0.67 -7.18 -8.14
C ASN A 51 -0.28 -7.68 -7.04
N ARG A 52 0.04 -7.40 -5.77
CA ARG A 52 -0.77 -7.80 -4.62
C ARG A 52 -2.10 -7.05 -4.61
N LEU A 53 -2.08 -5.76 -4.95
CA LEU A 53 -3.30 -4.94 -5.08
C LEU A 53 -4.22 -5.46 -6.19
N ILE A 54 -3.67 -5.80 -7.36
CA ILE A 54 -4.46 -6.37 -8.47
C ILE A 54 -5.05 -7.72 -8.07
N ILE A 55 -4.26 -8.61 -7.45
CA ILE A 55 -4.75 -9.91 -6.98
C ILE A 55 -5.86 -9.73 -5.93
N LEU A 56 -5.67 -8.81 -4.97
CA LEU A 56 -6.66 -8.50 -3.95
C LEU A 56 -7.96 -7.97 -4.57
N TRP A 57 -7.86 -7.06 -5.53
CA TRP A 57 -9.01 -6.51 -6.23
C TRP A 57 -9.81 -7.60 -6.94
N SER A 58 -9.13 -8.47 -7.70
CA SER A 58 -9.78 -9.61 -8.37
C SER A 58 -10.38 -10.59 -7.37
N LEU A 59 -9.73 -10.81 -6.22
CA LEU A 59 -10.26 -11.64 -5.13
C LEU A 59 -11.52 -11.02 -4.52
N THR A 60 -11.55 -9.71 -4.30
CA THR A 60 -12.74 -9.00 -3.79
C THR A 60 -13.89 -9.09 -4.78
N GLN A 61 -13.64 -8.89 -6.07
CA GLN A 61 -14.66 -9.06 -7.10
C GLN A 61 -15.20 -10.49 -7.16
N ALA A 62 -14.32 -11.49 -7.07
CA ALA A 62 -14.72 -12.89 -7.06
C ALA A 62 -15.56 -13.22 -5.80
N ASN A 63 -15.18 -12.71 -4.63
CA ASN A 63 -15.96 -12.90 -3.40
C ASN A 63 -17.32 -12.21 -3.47
N LEU A 64 -17.39 -10.98 -3.97
CA LEU A 64 -18.65 -10.26 -4.13
C LEU A 64 -19.59 -10.98 -5.11
N ALA A 65 -19.06 -11.45 -6.23
CA ALA A 65 -19.82 -12.25 -7.18
C ALA A 65 -20.27 -13.58 -6.57
N ARG A 66 -19.49 -14.18 -5.67
CA ARG A 66 -19.87 -15.39 -4.93
C ARG A 66 -20.95 -15.15 -3.88
N LEU A 67 -20.99 -13.96 -3.27
CA LEU A 67 -22.11 -13.55 -2.40
C LEU A 67 -23.43 -13.53 -3.18
N ILE A 68 -23.40 -13.07 -4.44
CA ILE A 68 -24.59 -13.03 -5.31
C ILE A 68 -24.88 -14.42 -5.90
N MET A 69 -23.85 -15.16 -6.30
CA MET A 69 -23.93 -16.48 -6.92
C MET A 69 -23.09 -17.52 -6.14
N PRO A 70 -23.65 -18.13 -5.07
CA PRO A 70 -22.88 -18.99 -4.16
C PRO A 70 -22.32 -20.26 -4.81
N HIS A 71 -22.93 -20.73 -5.89
CA HIS A 71 -22.50 -21.93 -6.62
C HIS A 71 -21.56 -21.64 -7.81
N ALA A 72 -21.24 -20.37 -8.08
CA ALA A 72 -20.34 -20.03 -9.18
C ALA A 72 -18.87 -20.38 -8.84
N VAL A 73 -18.22 -21.12 -9.73
CA VAL A 73 -16.77 -21.37 -9.69
C VAL A 73 -16.07 -20.26 -10.46
N ILE A 74 -15.61 -19.24 -9.74
CA ILE A 74 -14.93 -18.09 -10.33
C ILE A 74 -13.42 -18.31 -10.21
N LYS A 75 -12.73 -18.47 -11.34
CA LYS A 75 -11.27 -18.58 -11.40
C LYS A 75 -10.65 -17.19 -11.51
N ILE A 76 -9.74 -16.87 -10.60
CA ILE A 76 -8.98 -15.61 -10.63
C ILE A 76 -7.71 -15.82 -11.46
N ARG A 77 -7.42 -14.90 -12.39
CA ARG A 77 -6.20 -14.94 -13.22
C ARG A 77 -5.44 -13.64 -13.10
N TYR A 78 -4.11 -13.75 -13.10
CA TYR A 78 -3.21 -12.61 -13.18
C TYR A 78 -2.29 -12.82 -14.39
N GLY A 79 -2.54 -12.08 -15.47
CA GLY A 79 -1.88 -12.32 -16.75
C GLY A 79 -2.24 -13.70 -17.33
N SER A 80 -1.23 -14.49 -17.70
CA SER A 80 -1.42 -15.86 -18.21
C SER A 80 -1.63 -16.90 -17.12
N SER A 81 -1.22 -16.61 -15.87
CA SER A 81 -1.23 -17.56 -14.75
C SER A 81 -2.55 -17.53 -13.97
N GLU A 82 -3.05 -18.71 -13.60
CA GLU A 82 -4.14 -18.83 -12.63
C GLU A 82 -3.61 -18.52 -11.21
N VAL A 83 -4.38 -17.73 -10.45
CA VAL A 83 -4.07 -17.46 -9.05
C VAL A 83 -4.67 -18.59 -8.24
N SER A 84 -3.83 -19.47 -7.70
CA SER A 84 -4.27 -20.54 -6.80
C SER A 84 -4.75 -19.97 -5.46
N GLY A 85 -5.54 -20.75 -4.73
CA GLY A 85 -6.01 -20.37 -3.38
C GLY A 85 -4.86 -20.02 -2.43
N ASP A 86 -3.74 -20.74 -2.52
CA ASP A 86 -2.55 -20.51 -1.70
C ASP A 86 -1.93 -19.12 -1.97
N ILE A 87 -1.89 -18.67 -3.23
CA ILE A 87 -1.38 -17.34 -3.59
C ILE A 87 -2.30 -16.27 -3.00
N ALA A 88 -3.62 -16.45 -3.10
CA ALA A 88 -4.58 -15.51 -2.51
C ALA A 88 -4.43 -15.42 -0.99
N GLN A 89 -4.26 -16.55 -0.30
CA GLN A 89 -4.02 -16.60 1.14
C GLN A 89 -2.69 -15.90 1.53
N ASN A 90 -1.62 -16.12 0.76
CA ASN A 90 -0.34 -15.45 0.98
C ASN A 90 -0.41 -13.93 0.78
N VAL A 91 -1.24 -13.46 -0.15
CA VAL A 91 -1.48 -12.02 -0.34
C VAL A 91 -2.22 -11.42 0.85
N LEU A 92 -3.28 -12.10 1.34
CA LEU A 92 -4.01 -11.67 2.52
C LEU A 92 -3.14 -11.66 3.79
N LEU A 93 -2.36 -12.72 4.01
CA LEU A 93 -1.45 -12.82 5.16
C LEU A 93 -0.42 -11.69 5.14
N TYR A 94 0.14 -11.37 3.97
CA TYR A 94 1.05 -10.24 3.83
C TYR A 94 0.40 -8.91 4.19
N LEU A 95 -0.82 -8.63 3.73
CA LEU A 95 -1.53 -7.38 4.07
C LEU A 95 -1.82 -7.30 5.57
N PHE A 96 -2.18 -8.43 6.18
CA PHE A 96 -2.37 -8.50 7.63
C PHE A 96 -1.08 -8.21 8.39
N LEU A 97 0.03 -8.86 8.02
CA LEU A 97 1.33 -8.63 8.65
C LEU A 97 1.83 -7.20 8.43
N TYR A 98 1.64 -6.63 7.24
CA TYR A 98 2.03 -5.26 6.92
C TYR A 98 1.22 -4.24 7.73
N SER A 99 -0.10 -4.41 7.84
CA SER A 99 -0.94 -3.53 8.67
C SER A 99 -0.63 -3.69 10.16
N ALA A 100 -0.38 -4.92 10.64
CA ALA A 100 0.03 -5.18 12.01
C ALA A 100 1.38 -4.50 12.33
N SER A 101 2.38 -4.62 11.46
CA SER A 101 3.68 -3.98 11.67
C SER A 101 3.59 -2.45 11.66
N LEU A 102 2.71 -1.88 10.82
CA LEU A 102 2.44 -0.45 10.80
C LEU A 102 1.81 0.02 12.11
N ILE A 103 0.80 -0.69 12.62
CA ILE A 103 0.15 -0.33 13.89
C ILE A 103 1.14 -0.44 15.05
N ILE A 104 1.94 -1.53 15.10
CA ILE A 104 2.96 -1.72 16.13
C ILE A 104 3.99 -0.58 16.09
N GLY A 105 4.50 -0.24 14.90
CA GLY A 105 5.45 0.87 14.75
C GLY A 105 4.86 2.22 15.15
N ALA A 106 3.61 2.50 14.77
CA ALA A 106 2.91 3.72 15.16
C ALA A 106 2.68 3.81 16.67
N VAL A 107 2.29 2.71 17.33
CA VAL A 107 2.12 2.68 18.80
C VAL A 107 3.46 2.88 19.52
N LEU A 108 4.54 2.27 19.03
CA LEU A 108 5.88 2.47 19.59
C LEU A 108 6.32 3.93 19.46
N LEU A 109 6.15 4.54 18.28
CA LEU A 109 6.48 5.95 18.05
C LEU A 109 5.63 6.89 18.90
N ALA A 110 4.32 6.65 19.00
CA ALA A 110 3.43 7.41 19.88
C ALA A 110 3.84 7.30 21.36
N SER A 111 4.37 6.14 21.79
CA SER A 111 4.88 5.95 23.16
C SER A 111 6.12 6.79 23.46
N PHE A 112 6.85 7.23 22.43
CA PHE A 112 7.96 8.20 22.57
C PHE A 112 7.49 9.66 22.64
N GLY A 113 6.17 9.91 22.65
CA GLY A 113 5.58 11.25 22.78
C GLY A 113 5.32 11.95 21.45
N LEU A 114 5.38 11.22 20.33
CA LEU A 114 4.97 11.74 19.01
C LEU A 114 3.44 11.82 18.94
N ASP A 115 2.93 12.83 18.23
CA ASP A 115 1.50 12.90 17.92
C ASP A 115 1.09 11.74 17.00
N PHE A 116 -0.20 11.39 17.03
CA PHE A 116 -0.72 10.24 16.29
C PHE A 116 -0.44 10.32 14.78
N VAL A 117 -0.50 11.52 14.19
CA VAL A 117 -0.29 11.69 12.76
C VAL A 117 1.18 11.43 12.42
N SER A 118 2.12 12.07 13.13
CA SER A 118 3.56 11.88 12.92
C SER A 118 4.02 10.44 13.23
N ALA A 119 3.47 9.82 14.27
CA ALA A 119 3.78 8.43 14.60
C ALA A 119 3.30 7.47 13.50
N PHE A 120 2.12 7.72 12.93
CA PHE A 120 1.56 6.90 11.85
C PHE A 120 2.30 7.12 10.53
N THR A 121 2.60 8.37 10.15
CA THR A 121 3.36 8.68 8.93
C THR A 121 4.78 8.15 9.02
N GLY A 122 5.46 8.36 10.15
CA GLY A 122 6.82 7.86 10.39
C GLY A 122 6.93 6.34 10.37
N SER A 123 5.95 5.63 10.94
CA SER A 123 5.91 4.16 10.84
C SER A 123 5.64 3.68 9.43
N LEU A 124 4.76 4.36 8.68
CA LEU A 124 4.46 4.01 7.29
C LEU A 124 5.68 4.21 6.40
N THR A 125 6.41 5.31 6.56
CA THR A 125 7.55 5.64 5.70
C THR A 125 8.75 4.76 5.99
N ALA A 126 8.96 4.38 7.26
CA ALA A 126 9.92 3.36 7.65
C ALA A 126 9.57 1.98 7.08
N LEU A 127 8.29 1.58 7.13
CA LEU A 127 7.85 0.28 6.64
C LEU A 127 7.87 0.18 5.10
N SER A 128 7.44 1.24 4.41
CA SER A 128 7.39 1.32 2.95
C SER A 128 8.71 1.77 2.31
N ASN A 129 9.72 2.09 3.13
CA ASN A 129 11.01 2.63 2.70
C ASN A 129 10.87 3.86 1.76
N VAL A 130 9.87 4.71 2.02
CA VAL A 130 9.54 5.87 1.18
C VAL A 130 10.50 7.03 1.45
N GLY A 131 10.98 7.18 2.68
CA GLY A 131 11.93 8.22 3.09
C GLY A 131 11.27 9.36 3.87
N PRO A 132 10.52 10.28 3.22
CA PRO A 132 9.95 11.44 3.91
C PRO A 132 8.68 11.06 4.67
N GLY A 133 8.67 11.29 5.99
CA GLY A 133 7.56 11.06 6.92
C GLY A 133 7.68 11.84 8.21
#